data_AF-A0A8S4S1I1-F1
#
_entry.id   AF-A0A8S4S1I1-F1
#
_cell.length_a   1.000
_cell.length_b   1.000
_cell.length_c   1.000
_cell.angle_alpha   90.00
_cell.angle_beta   90.00
_cell.angle_gamma   90.00
#
_symmetry.space_group_name_H-M   'P 1'
#
loop_
_entity.id
_entity.type
_entity.pdbx_description
1 polymer ?
#
loop_
_entity_poly.entity_id
_entity_poly.type
_entity_poly.pdbx_seq_one_letter_code
_entity_poly.pdbx_strand_id
1 'polypeptide(L)'
;MHGRIKVRTTEEEKARKEKERQEKLKIFKHAMQKIFNKRKEGEQDEEQLEITGRVLSSNPDIYTLWNIRREILIVFSKTKTEEDMSKSYDNELSLTEYCLKINPKSYCAWHQREWVLSTRPNPDWKKELELCNMYLKYDERNFHTWDYRRFVVSQCKPSLQEEFDFTTEKLYDNFSNYSAWHYRSKMLVELYPDLKGGRPIQDNHHKHELKMVQSAAFTDPDDTSAWFYQRWLLGAVKVTIQLVSCTVTQSKSTIAFSRKVSNDYINSKINLYFDGVGVNGKWNPCSGLEYDDLWILEHNHEVTDNLDIKVEHILGDEKQTINCAKYKPYTYVGKNEISFKNQYSEPVIEELNVQLDSCRQLLALEPDNKWTLLTTTFFLYCIDASLYHNEIMANLETLKNLDSQRIGYYSDLISKWSVEQQLPKDYKTDSLQYKIDFSEKITSLPHLQYYNFYQIVDLSHQALTSRILPTLVKLQHCKVLDLSGNNINTLDGFPDIDLDELYLKNNDELNATEIEIFKEKHKSMKIYI
;
A
#
# COMPACT_ATOMS: atom_id res chain seq x y z
N MET A 1 -22.16 16.88 -1.10
CA MET A 1 -23.58 16.65 -1.48
C MET A 1 -23.78 15.14 -1.59
N HIS A 2 -24.46 14.50 -0.63
CA HIS A 2 -24.72 13.06 -0.65
C HIS A 2 -26.17 12.76 -0.23
N GLY A 3 -26.72 11.61 -0.63
CA GLY A 3 -28.01 11.09 -0.14
C GLY A 3 -29.27 11.87 -0.52
N ARG A 4 -29.18 12.86 -1.42
CA ARG A 4 -30.37 13.63 -1.86
C ARG A 4 -31.19 12.83 -2.86
N ILE A 5 -32.27 12.20 -2.38
CA ILE A 5 -33.23 11.49 -3.22
C ILE A 5 -33.93 12.49 -4.14
N LYS A 6 -34.02 12.16 -5.43
CA LYS A 6 -34.76 12.95 -6.41
C LYS A 6 -36.26 12.72 -6.21
N VAL A 7 -36.89 13.57 -5.41
CA VAL A 7 -38.35 13.53 -5.20
C VAL A 7 -39.06 14.23 -6.37
N ARG A 8 -40.07 13.57 -6.96
CA ARG A 8 -41.00 14.22 -7.89
C ARG A 8 -41.97 15.08 -7.08
N THR A 9 -41.69 16.38 -6.99
CA THR A 9 -42.58 17.36 -6.35
C THR A 9 -43.51 18.01 -7.37
N THR A 10 -44.73 18.36 -6.96
CA THR A 10 -45.67 19.15 -7.75
C THR A 10 -45.10 20.55 -8.02
N GLU A 11 -45.59 21.23 -9.06
CA GLU A 11 -45.13 22.59 -9.40
C GLU A 11 -45.38 23.59 -8.25
N GLU A 12 -46.51 23.47 -7.56
CA GLU A 12 -46.85 24.29 -6.41
C GLU A 12 -45.88 24.08 -5.23
N GLU A 13 -45.50 22.83 -4.94
CA GLU A 13 -44.55 22.54 -3.88
C GLU A 13 -43.12 22.97 -4.24
N LYS A 14 -42.73 22.91 -5.53
CA LYS A 14 -41.48 23.48 -6.03
C LYS A 14 -41.45 24.99 -5.84
N ALA A 15 -42.52 25.68 -6.22
CA ALA A 15 -42.63 27.13 -6.08
C ALA A 15 -42.53 27.56 -4.60
N ARG A 16 -43.21 26.83 -3.69
CA ARG A 16 -43.12 27.08 -2.24
C ARG A 16 -41.69 26.90 -1.71
N LYS A 17 -41.03 25.76 -2.02
CA LYS A 17 -39.64 25.49 -1.60
C LYS A 17 -38.66 26.50 -2.15
N GLU A 18 -38.85 26.97 -3.39
CA GLU A 18 -37.99 27.99 -3.97
C GLU A 18 -38.16 29.34 -3.27
N LYS A 19 -39.41 29.75 -2.95
CA LYS A 19 -39.65 30.97 -2.17
C LYS A 19 -38.97 30.92 -0.80
N GLU A 20 -39.13 29.82 -0.06
CA GLU A 20 -38.46 29.61 1.23
C GLU A 20 -36.93 29.66 1.11
N ARG A 21 -36.38 29.09 0.02
CA ARG A 21 -34.94 29.12 -0.25
C ARG A 21 -34.45 30.53 -0.55
N GLN A 22 -35.19 31.33 -1.31
CA GLN A 22 -34.84 32.71 -1.61
C GLN A 22 -34.86 33.60 -0.36
N GLU A 23 -35.84 33.41 0.53
CA GLU A 23 -35.88 34.12 1.81
C GLU A 23 -34.67 33.76 2.69
N LYS A 24 -34.35 32.48 2.83
CA LYS A 24 -33.14 32.01 3.55
C LYS A 24 -31.85 32.55 2.91
N LEU A 25 -31.78 32.57 1.58
CA LEU A 25 -30.62 33.08 0.85
C LEU A 25 -30.43 34.58 1.08
N LYS A 26 -31.52 35.37 1.16
CA LYS A 26 -31.45 36.81 1.45
C LYS A 26 -30.86 37.05 2.84
N ILE A 27 -31.33 36.32 3.85
CA ILE A 27 -30.82 36.39 5.23
C ILE A 27 -29.33 36.01 5.26
N PHE A 28 -28.96 34.91 4.61
CA PHE A 28 -27.58 34.45 4.52
C PHE A 28 -26.67 35.50 3.87
N LYS A 29 -27.06 36.06 2.71
CA LYS A 29 -26.28 37.10 2.02
C LYS A 29 -26.07 38.34 2.89
N HIS A 30 -27.12 38.78 3.58
CA HIS A 30 -27.02 39.92 4.48
C HIS A 30 -26.07 39.66 5.65
N ALA A 31 -26.17 38.48 6.28
CA ALA A 31 -25.27 38.08 7.37
C ALA A 31 -23.80 38.01 6.91
N MET A 32 -23.53 37.38 5.75
CA MET A 32 -22.19 37.30 5.18
C MET A 32 -21.61 38.69 4.87
N GLN A 33 -22.40 39.59 4.29
CA GLN A 33 -21.96 40.95 4.01
C GLN A 33 -21.59 41.71 5.30
N LYS A 34 -22.41 41.60 6.33
CA LYS A 34 -22.13 42.20 7.64
C LYS A 34 -20.86 41.64 8.26
N ILE A 35 -20.66 40.32 8.25
CA ILE A 35 -19.45 39.66 8.77
C ILE A 35 -18.20 40.21 8.07
N PHE A 36 -18.20 40.29 6.74
CA PHE A 36 -17.04 40.72 5.98
C PHE A 36 -16.74 42.21 6.12
N ASN A 37 -17.77 43.06 6.25
CA ASN A 37 -17.56 44.48 6.53
C ASN A 37 -16.88 44.68 7.89
N LYS A 38 -17.40 44.06 8.96
CA LYS A 38 -16.78 44.10 10.29
C LYS A 38 -15.33 43.63 10.26
N ARG A 39 -15.06 42.51 9.57
CA ARG A 39 -13.68 41.99 9.42
C ARG A 39 -12.77 42.99 8.69
N LYS A 40 -13.26 43.65 7.64
CA LYS A 40 -12.52 44.66 6.87
C LYS A 40 -12.21 45.91 7.72
N GLU A 41 -13.14 46.28 8.59
CA GLU A 41 -13.02 47.42 9.51
C GLU A 41 -12.15 47.09 10.74
N GLY A 42 -11.75 45.82 10.91
CA GLY A 42 -10.96 45.36 12.06
C GLY A 42 -11.77 45.19 13.34
N GLU A 43 -13.11 45.20 13.24
CA GLU A 43 -14.01 45.00 14.37
C GLU A 43 -14.01 43.52 14.76
N GLN A 44 -13.39 43.19 15.90
CA GLN A 44 -13.26 41.83 16.43
C GLN A 44 -13.98 41.72 17.78
N ASP A 45 -15.30 41.57 17.74
CA ASP A 45 -16.20 41.68 18.88
C ASP A 45 -17.16 40.47 19.04
N GLU A 46 -17.95 40.49 20.14
CA GLU A 46 -18.94 39.45 20.43
C GLU A 46 -20.06 39.39 19.39
N GLU A 47 -20.42 40.51 18.79
CA GLU A 47 -21.44 40.56 17.73
C GLU A 47 -20.98 39.77 16.49
N GLN A 48 -19.71 39.90 16.12
CA GLN A 48 -19.12 39.15 15.02
C GLN A 48 -19.07 37.64 15.33
N LEU A 49 -18.76 37.24 16.57
CA LEU A 49 -18.91 35.85 17.00
C LEU A 49 -20.37 35.38 16.92
N GLU A 50 -21.34 36.17 17.35
CA GLU A 50 -22.74 35.77 17.30
C GLU A 50 -23.22 35.54 15.85
N ILE A 51 -22.95 36.49 14.95
CA ILE A 51 -23.41 36.42 13.56
C ILE A 51 -22.71 35.27 12.81
N THR A 52 -21.40 35.08 12.99
CA THR A 52 -20.68 33.95 12.38
C THR A 52 -21.20 32.61 12.91
N GLY A 53 -21.48 32.51 14.21
CA GLY A 53 -22.02 31.29 14.83
C GLY A 53 -23.38 30.91 14.25
N ARG A 54 -24.30 31.87 14.09
CA ARG A 54 -25.62 31.63 13.47
C ARG A 54 -25.51 31.09 12.04
N VAL A 55 -24.55 31.59 11.26
CA VAL A 55 -24.32 31.12 9.88
C VAL A 55 -23.74 29.70 9.89
N LEU A 56 -22.75 29.43 10.73
CA LEU A 56 -22.12 28.12 10.86
C LEU A 56 -23.08 27.04 11.36
N SER A 57 -23.99 27.40 12.27
CA SER A 57 -25.10 26.54 12.69
C SER A 57 -26.04 26.14 11.55
N SER A 58 -25.99 26.80 10.39
CA SER A 58 -26.70 26.36 9.19
C SER A 58 -25.79 25.65 8.17
N ASN A 59 -24.53 26.06 8.09
CA ASN A 59 -23.53 25.47 7.20
C ASN A 59 -22.14 25.48 7.87
N PRO A 60 -21.73 24.37 8.50
CA PRO A 60 -20.47 24.32 9.24
C PRO A 60 -19.24 24.24 8.33
N ASP A 61 -19.40 24.08 7.02
CA ASP A 61 -18.29 23.90 6.08
C ASP A 61 -17.76 25.23 5.49
N ILE A 62 -18.23 26.38 6.00
CA ILE A 62 -17.70 27.69 5.61
C ILE A 62 -16.42 27.98 6.40
N TYR A 63 -15.31 27.40 5.95
CA TYR A 63 -14.00 27.49 6.62
C TYR A 63 -13.57 28.93 6.96
N THR A 64 -13.89 29.91 6.11
CA THR A 64 -13.54 31.32 6.33
C THR A 64 -14.15 31.87 7.62
N LEU A 65 -15.36 31.44 7.99
CA LEU A 65 -15.99 31.91 9.21
C LEU A 65 -15.30 31.36 10.45
N TRP A 66 -14.86 30.11 10.43
CA TRP A 66 -14.04 29.56 11.52
C TRP A 66 -12.71 30.31 11.68
N ASN A 67 -12.07 30.72 10.58
CA ASN A 67 -10.86 31.55 10.63
C ASN A 67 -11.12 32.89 11.33
N ILE A 68 -12.22 33.56 10.99
CA ILE A 68 -12.64 34.83 11.63
C ILE A 68 -12.87 34.62 13.12
N ARG A 69 -13.54 33.52 13.51
CA ARG A 69 -13.76 33.20 14.92
C ARG A 69 -12.44 33.01 15.68
N ARG A 70 -11.47 32.30 15.10
CA ARG A 70 -10.13 32.16 15.71
C ARG A 70 -9.41 33.49 15.85
N GLU A 71 -9.47 34.37 14.84
CA GLU A 71 -8.91 35.72 14.91
C GLU A 71 -9.48 36.51 16.10
N ILE A 72 -10.80 36.47 16.30
CA ILE A 72 -11.45 37.14 17.43
C ILE A 72 -11.03 36.51 18.77
N LEU A 73 -11.06 35.18 18.88
CA LEU A 73 -10.70 34.47 20.11
C LEU A 73 -9.23 34.70 20.53
N ILE A 74 -8.31 34.85 19.57
CA ILE A 74 -6.91 35.22 19.82
C ILE A 74 -6.78 36.64 20.37
N VAL A 75 -7.64 37.57 19.95
CA VAL A 75 -7.66 38.92 20.51
C VAL A 75 -8.26 38.91 21.90
N PHE A 76 -9.36 38.19 22.10
CA PHE A 76 -10.00 38.04 23.40
C PHE A 76 -9.06 37.41 24.43
N SER A 77 -8.22 36.45 24.04
CA SER A 77 -7.25 35.83 24.94
C SER A 77 -6.20 36.80 25.49
N LYS A 78 -6.03 37.98 24.87
CA LYS A 78 -5.10 39.02 25.32
C LYS A 78 -5.79 40.10 26.17
N THR A 79 -7.11 40.20 26.12
CA THR A 79 -7.86 41.31 26.71
C THR A 79 -8.83 40.88 27.82
N LYS A 80 -9.35 39.66 27.76
CA LYS A 80 -10.30 39.11 28.74
C LYS A 80 -9.60 38.39 29.88
N THR A 81 -10.32 38.23 30.99
CA THR A 81 -9.89 37.40 32.13
C THR A 81 -9.86 35.91 31.73
N GLU A 82 -9.13 35.09 32.48
CA GLU A 82 -9.09 33.63 32.27
C GLU A 82 -10.50 33.00 32.40
N GLU A 83 -11.31 33.48 33.33
CA GLU A 83 -12.68 32.99 33.53
C GLU A 83 -13.58 33.27 32.32
N ASP A 84 -13.52 34.50 31.79
CA ASP A 84 -14.31 34.89 30.62
C ASP A 84 -13.82 34.20 29.34
N MET A 85 -12.52 33.94 29.24
CA MET A 85 -11.96 33.13 28.16
C MET A 85 -12.40 31.68 28.25
N SER A 86 -12.42 31.08 29.44
CA SER A 86 -12.95 29.73 29.62
C SER A 86 -14.39 29.62 29.14
N LYS A 87 -15.26 30.58 29.50
CA LYS A 87 -16.64 30.66 29.01
C LYS A 87 -16.70 30.79 27.48
N SER A 88 -15.82 31.60 26.89
CA SER A 88 -15.74 31.77 25.44
C SER A 88 -15.37 30.46 24.72
N TYR A 89 -14.42 29.70 25.27
CA TYR A 89 -14.05 28.38 24.75
C TYR A 89 -15.18 27.35 24.93
N ASP A 90 -15.88 27.35 26.06
CA ASP A 90 -17.01 26.44 26.29
C ASP A 90 -18.17 26.71 25.32
N ASN A 91 -18.44 27.98 25.01
CA ASN A 91 -19.39 28.38 23.97
C ASN A 91 -18.94 27.91 22.57
N GLU A 92 -17.64 28.00 22.27
CA GLU A 92 -17.09 27.53 21.00
C GLU A 92 -17.17 25.99 20.86
N LEU A 93 -16.91 25.25 21.95
CA LEU A 93 -17.11 23.80 22.00
C LEU A 93 -18.59 23.42 21.83
N SER A 94 -19.50 24.21 22.37
CA SER A 94 -20.94 24.00 22.20
C SER A 94 -21.38 24.25 20.75
N LEU A 95 -20.83 25.28 20.10
CA LEU A 95 -21.08 25.56 18.69
C LEU A 95 -20.55 24.46 17.78
N THR A 96 -19.31 23.98 18.00
CA THR A 96 -18.74 22.89 17.21
C THR A 96 -19.53 21.60 17.39
N GLU A 97 -19.97 21.27 18.62
CA GLU A 97 -20.82 20.10 18.86
C GLU A 97 -22.17 20.21 18.14
N TYR A 98 -22.81 21.39 18.15
CA TYR A 98 -24.04 21.64 17.40
C TYR A 98 -23.82 21.48 15.89
N CYS A 99 -22.73 22.05 15.37
CA CYS A 99 -22.34 21.93 13.97
C CYS A 99 -22.12 20.47 13.54
N LEU A 100 -21.48 19.67 14.40
CA LEU A 100 -21.21 18.25 14.17
C LEU A 100 -22.48 17.38 14.24
N LYS A 101 -23.51 17.79 14.98
CA LYS A 101 -24.84 17.15 14.91
C LYS A 101 -25.50 17.34 13.55
N ILE A 102 -25.24 18.48 12.88
CA ILE A 102 -25.77 18.78 11.55
C ILE A 102 -24.96 18.10 10.45
N ASN A 103 -23.63 18.21 10.53
CA ASN A 103 -22.72 17.55 9.62
C ASN A 103 -21.57 16.90 10.40
N PRO A 104 -21.69 15.62 10.77
CA PRO A 104 -20.65 14.91 11.54
C PRO A 104 -19.37 14.67 10.72
N LYS A 105 -19.39 14.99 9.41
CA LYS A 105 -18.26 14.88 8.48
C LYS A 105 -17.69 16.26 8.10
N SER A 106 -17.98 17.29 8.88
CA SER A 106 -17.42 18.63 8.66
C SER A 106 -15.97 18.67 9.14
N TYR A 107 -15.01 18.73 8.20
CA TYR A 107 -13.60 18.97 8.50
C TYR A 107 -13.41 20.25 9.33
N CYS A 108 -14.15 21.30 9.00
CA CYS A 108 -13.97 22.61 9.61
C CYS A 108 -14.39 22.62 11.08
N ALA A 109 -15.51 21.95 11.42
CA ALA A 109 -15.99 21.87 12.79
C ALA A 109 -15.06 21.02 13.68
N TRP A 110 -14.59 19.87 13.19
CA TRP A 110 -13.60 19.05 13.91
C TRP A 110 -12.29 19.82 14.14
N HIS A 111 -11.75 20.46 13.10
CA HIS A 111 -10.52 21.22 13.21
C HIS A 111 -10.64 22.42 14.16
N GLN A 112 -11.79 23.12 14.15
CA GLN A 112 -12.02 24.18 15.14
C GLN A 112 -12.03 23.63 16.56
N ARG A 113 -12.66 22.47 16.78
CA ARG A 113 -12.73 21.83 18.09
C ARG A 113 -11.33 21.47 18.61
N GLU A 114 -10.49 20.87 17.77
CA GLU A 114 -9.07 20.62 18.06
C GLU A 114 -8.34 21.92 18.45
N TRP A 115 -8.49 22.97 17.64
CA TRP A 115 -7.84 24.27 17.89
C TRP A 115 -8.24 24.85 19.25
N VAL A 116 -9.52 24.82 19.62
CA VAL A 116 -10.00 25.31 20.93
C VAL A 116 -9.35 24.54 22.07
N LEU A 117 -9.32 23.21 21.98
CA LEU A 117 -8.77 22.35 23.04
C LEU A 117 -7.25 22.46 23.16
N SER A 118 -6.54 22.64 22.06
CA SER A 118 -5.09 22.88 22.06
C SER A 118 -4.72 24.29 22.53
N THR A 119 -5.63 25.26 22.46
CA THR A 119 -5.35 26.65 22.83
C THR A 119 -5.74 26.97 24.28
N ARG A 120 -6.78 26.31 24.81
CA ARG A 120 -7.22 26.55 26.20
C ARG A 120 -6.27 25.90 27.21
N PRO A 121 -6.11 26.48 28.41
CA PRO A 121 -5.16 25.96 29.42
C PRO A 121 -5.62 24.66 30.11
N ASN A 122 -6.92 24.40 30.16
CA ASN A 122 -7.54 23.34 30.96
C ASN A 122 -8.56 22.49 30.16
N PRO A 123 -8.15 21.80 29.08
CA PRO A 123 -9.04 20.95 28.30
C PRO A 123 -9.52 19.73 29.12
N ASP A 124 -10.82 19.42 29.01
CA ASP A 124 -11.42 18.22 29.60
C ASP A 124 -11.38 17.06 28.60
N TRP A 125 -10.25 16.37 28.56
CA TRP A 125 -10.05 15.25 27.62
C TRP A 125 -10.98 14.07 27.87
N LYS A 126 -11.44 13.87 29.11
CA LYS A 126 -12.38 12.79 29.44
C LYS A 126 -13.71 13.01 28.73
N LYS A 127 -14.23 14.24 28.80
CA LYS A 127 -15.45 14.63 28.06
C LYS A 127 -15.28 14.45 26.55
N GLU A 128 -14.10 14.72 26.01
CA GLU A 128 -13.82 14.56 24.59
C GLU A 128 -13.74 13.08 24.16
N LEU A 129 -13.21 12.19 25.00
CA LEU A 129 -13.28 10.75 24.77
C LEU A 129 -14.72 10.23 24.80
N GLU A 130 -15.53 10.70 25.76
CA GLU A 130 -16.96 10.36 25.85
C GLU A 130 -17.72 10.85 24.60
N LEU A 131 -17.38 12.04 24.10
CA LEU A 131 -17.92 12.55 22.84
C LEU A 131 -17.54 11.65 21.67
N CYS A 132 -16.27 11.20 21.57
CA CYS A 132 -15.86 10.25 20.54
C CYS A 132 -16.68 8.95 20.61
N ASN A 133 -16.86 8.40 21.82
CA ASN A 133 -17.66 7.18 22.03
C ASN A 133 -19.11 7.37 21.55
N MET A 134 -19.70 8.52 21.85
CA MET A 134 -21.05 8.86 21.40
C MET A 134 -21.13 8.96 19.87
N TYR A 135 -20.22 9.69 19.22
CA TYR A 135 -20.26 9.84 17.76
C TYR A 135 -19.98 8.52 17.02
N LEU A 136 -19.10 7.66 17.55
CA LEU A 136 -18.86 6.32 17.02
C LEU A 136 -20.03 5.36 17.25
N LYS A 137 -20.90 5.61 18.22
CA LYS A 137 -22.15 4.87 18.37
C LYS A 137 -23.18 5.26 17.29
N TYR A 138 -23.16 6.52 16.82
CA TYR A 138 -24.05 6.98 15.75
C TYR A 138 -23.57 6.61 14.35
N ASP A 139 -22.27 6.75 14.08
CA ASP A 139 -21.63 6.34 12.83
C ASP A 139 -20.25 5.77 13.15
N GLU A 140 -20.22 4.45 13.34
CA GLU A 140 -19.02 3.70 13.72
C GLU A 140 -17.91 3.72 12.65
N ARG A 141 -18.25 4.13 11.41
CA ARG A 141 -17.35 4.24 10.27
C ARG A 141 -16.98 5.69 9.97
N ASN A 142 -17.35 6.64 10.84
CA ASN A 142 -16.95 8.03 10.68
C ASN A 142 -15.45 8.18 10.97
N PHE A 143 -14.65 8.20 9.90
CA PHE A 143 -13.20 8.36 10.01
C PHE A 143 -12.80 9.68 10.70
N HIS A 144 -13.60 10.75 10.59
CA HIS A 144 -13.30 12.00 11.29
C HIS A 144 -13.35 11.82 12.81
N THR A 145 -14.32 11.06 13.31
CA THR A 145 -14.41 10.75 14.74
C THR A 145 -13.26 9.85 15.18
N TRP A 146 -12.87 8.87 14.36
CA TRP A 146 -11.69 8.04 14.65
C TRP A 146 -10.40 8.86 14.65
N ASP A 147 -10.24 9.80 13.73
CA ASP A 147 -9.09 10.70 13.64
C ASP A 147 -9.04 11.64 14.84
N TYR A 148 -10.19 12.24 15.19
CA TYR A 148 -10.33 13.08 16.37
C TYR A 148 -10.08 12.30 17.66
N ARG A 149 -10.53 11.05 17.76
CA ARG A 149 -10.19 10.17 18.89
C ARG A 149 -8.68 9.99 19.02
N ARG A 150 -7.97 9.71 17.91
CA ARG A 150 -6.50 9.58 17.94
C ARG A 150 -5.82 10.88 18.39
N PHE A 151 -6.34 12.04 17.99
CA PHE A 151 -5.91 13.32 18.53
C PHE A 151 -6.13 13.38 20.05
N VAL A 152 -7.35 13.16 20.55
CA VAL A 152 -7.66 13.20 22.00
C VAL A 152 -6.78 12.22 22.79
N VAL A 153 -6.63 10.98 22.32
CA VAL A 153 -5.77 9.94 22.90
C VAL A 153 -4.31 10.40 22.97
N SER A 154 -3.81 11.09 21.94
CA SER A 154 -2.44 11.65 21.98
C SER A 154 -2.24 12.71 23.08
N GLN A 155 -3.33 13.36 23.51
CA GLN A 155 -3.30 14.39 24.55
C GLN A 155 -3.46 13.80 25.95
N CYS A 156 -4.46 12.94 26.17
CA CYS A 156 -4.71 12.34 27.48
C CYS A 156 -3.90 11.08 27.76
N LYS A 157 -3.26 10.50 26.75
CA LYS A 157 -2.32 9.37 26.83
C LYS A 157 -2.85 8.22 27.70
N PRO A 158 -4.04 7.65 27.40
CA PRO A 158 -4.45 6.40 28.02
C PRO A 158 -3.41 5.32 27.69
N SER A 159 -3.41 4.24 28.46
CA SER A 159 -2.57 3.10 28.12
C SER A 159 -2.96 2.55 26.75
N LEU A 160 -1.97 2.04 26.01
CA LEU A 160 -2.22 1.42 24.71
C LEU A 160 -3.18 0.22 24.83
N GLN A 161 -3.19 -0.44 25.98
CA GLN A 161 -4.11 -1.52 26.30
C GLN A 161 -5.57 -1.04 26.36
N GLU A 162 -5.86 0.10 26.99
CA GLU A 162 -7.22 0.65 27.06
C GLU A 162 -7.79 0.95 25.67
N GLU A 163 -6.96 1.50 24.77
CA GLU A 163 -7.38 1.73 23.40
C GLU A 163 -7.54 0.43 22.60
N PHE A 164 -6.72 -0.58 22.88
CA PHE A 164 -6.86 -1.90 22.28
C PHE A 164 -8.16 -2.58 22.73
N ASP A 165 -8.48 -2.51 24.02
CA ASP A 165 -9.72 -3.02 24.59
C ASP A 165 -10.95 -2.29 24.01
N PHE A 166 -10.86 -0.97 23.80
CA PHE A 166 -11.87 -0.21 23.09
C PHE A 166 -12.13 -0.72 21.66
N THR A 167 -11.10 -1.11 20.92
CA THR A 167 -11.32 -1.74 19.59
C THR A 167 -12.03 -3.07 19.70
N THR A 168 -11.74 -3.86 20.74
CA THR A 168 -12.42 -5.13 21.02
C THR A 168 -13.92 -4.90 21.26
N GLU A 169 -14.27 -3.93 22.11
CA GLU A 169 -15.66 -3.54 22.36
C GLU A 169 -16.38 -3.16 21.07
N LYS A 170 -15.74 -2.36 20.20
CA LYS A 170 -16.34 -1.95 18.92
C LYS A 170 -16.52 -3.10 17.93
N LEU A 171 -15.66 -4.11 17.97
CA LEU A 171 -15.81 -5.29 17.13
C LEU A 171 -16.87 -6.27 17.67
N TYR A 172 -17.10 -6.28 18.99
CA TYR A 172 -18.25 -7.00 19.57
C TYR A 172 -19.58 -6.29 19.29
N ASP A 173 -19.60 -4.96 19.29
CA ASP A 173 -20.76 -4.16 18.88
C ASP A 173 -21.09 -4.41 17.39
N ASN A 174 -20.07 -4.38 16.53
CA ASN A 174 -20.19 -4.69 15.11
C ASN A 174 -18.86 -5.17 14.51
N PHE A 175 -18.80 -6.46 14.18
CA PHE A 175 -17.62 -7.07 13.57
C PHE A 175 -17.37 -6.60 12.12
N SER A 176 -18.33 -5.94 11.46
CA SER A 176 -18.16 -5.32 10.14
C SER A 176 -17.50 -3.94 10.20
N ASN A 177 -17.08 -3.48 11.39
CA ASN A 177 -16.45 -2.17 11.56
C ASN A 177 -14.97 -2.20 11.11
N TYR A 178 -14.74 -1.92 9.82
CA TYR A 178 -13.40 -1.79 9.26
C TYR A 178 -12.50 -0.80 10.00
N SER A 179 -13.05 0.30 10.54
CA SER A 179 -12.25 1.30 11.25
C SER A 179 -11.70 0.75 12.57
N ALA A 180 -12.49 -0.07 13.27
CA ALA A 180 -12.04 -0.75 14.49
C ALA A 180 -10.97 -1.80 14.17
N TRP A 181 -11.15 -2.64 13.12
CA TRP A 181 -10.12 -3.58 12.66
C TRP A 181 -8.82 -2.87 12.28
N HIS A 182 -8.91 -1.78 11.52
CA HIS A 182 -7.74 -0.99 11.13
C HIS A 182 -7.01 -0.43 12.36
N TYR A 183 -7.74 0.19 13.28
CA TYR A 183 -7.13 0.79 14.47
C TYR A 183 -6.51 -0.27 15.38
N ARG A 184 -7.17 -1.43 15.54
CA ARG A 184 -6.65 -2.61 16.24
C ARG A 184 -5.32 -3.10 15.65
N SER A 185 -5.23 -3.18 14.32
CA SER A 185 -4.01 -3.62 13.63
C SER A 185 -2.78 -2.76 13.97
N LYS A 186 -2.98 -1.47 14.22
CA LYS A 186 -1.89 -0.54 14.58
C LYS A 186 -1.39 -0.79 16.00
N MET A 187 -2.31 -0.97 16.94
CA MET A 187 -1.98 -1.22 18.35
C MET A 187 -1.31 -2.57 18.54
N LEU A 188 -1.77 -3.59 17.83
CA LEU A 188 -1.21 -4.94 17.88
C LEU A 188 0.29 -4.98 17.51
N VAL A 189 0.69 -4.23 16.48
CA VAL A 189 2.10 -4.15 16.06
C VAL A 189 2.98 -3.53 17.15
N GLU A 190 2.44 -2.59 17.92
CA GLU A 190 3.18 -1.91 19.00
C GLU A 190 3.16 -2.70 20.32
N LEU A 191 2.02 -3.29 20.68
CA LEU A 191 1.88 -4.13 21.89
C LEU A 191 2.64 -5.45 21.78
N TYR A 192 2.59 -6.08 20.60
CA TYR A 192 2.99 -7.46 20.40
C TYR A 192 3.86 -7.66 19.14
N PRO A 193 4.95 -6.90 18.97
CA PRO A 193 5.75 -6.93 17.76
C PRO A 193 6.37 -8.31 17.51
N ASP A 194 6.39 -8.74 16.24
CA ASP A 194 7.18 -9.90 15.83
C ASP A 194 8.66 -9.52 15.68
N LEU A 195 9.44 -9.74 16.74
CA LEU A 195 10.87 -9.38 16.77
C LEU A 195 11.70 -10.20 15.78
N LYS A 196 11.29 -11.43 15.48
CA LYS A 196 11.97 -12.32 14.52
C LYS A 196 11.67 -11.93 13.07
N GLY A 197 10.59 -11.21 12.83
CA GLY A 197 10.13 -10.82 11.50
C GLY A 197 9.40 -11.95 10.76
N GLY A 198 8.76 -11.60 9.65
CA GLY A 198 7.99 -12.53 8.82
C GLY A 198 6.47 -12.53 9.06
N ARG A 199 6.00 -12.01 10.20
CA ARG A 199 4.56 -11.85 10.49
C ARG A 199 4.25 -10.44 11.01
N PRO A 200 2.96 -10.11 11.25
CA PRO A 200 2.60 -8.80 11.81
C PRO A 200 2.85 -8.72 13.31
N ILE A 201 2.62 -9.83 14.01
CA ILE A 201 2.64 -9.92 15.48
C ILE A 201 3.13 -11.28 15.97
N GLN A 202 3.51 -11.35 17.26
CA GLN A 202 3.96 -12.57 17.93
C GLN A 202 2.88 -13.67 17.97
N ASP A 203 3.32 -14.92 18.09
CA ASP A 203 2.54 -16.17 17.99
C ASP A 203 1.26 -16.18 18.82
N ASN A 204 1.37 -15.92 20.12
CA ASN A 204 0.25 -16.11 21.05
C ASN A 204 -0.94 -15.21 20.70
N HIS A 205 -0.67 -13.97 20.27
CA HIS A 205 -1.70 -13.02 19.87
C HIS A 205 -2.15 -13.28 18.43
N HIS A 206 -1.25 -13.74 17.55
CA HIS A 206 -1.60 -14.11 16.19
C HIS A 206 -2.70 -15.18 16.15
N LYS A 207 -2.55 -16.26 16.92
CA LYS A 207 -3.58 -17.32 17.00
C LYS A 207 -4.93 -16.80 17.52
N HIS A 208 -4.91 -15.93 18.52
CA HIS A 208 -6.14 -15.33 19.06
C HIS A 208 -6.86 -14.47 18.01
N GLU A 209 -6.12 -13.62 17.30
CA GLU A 209 -6.69 -12.74 16.27
C GLU A 209 -7.24 -13.55 15.08
N LEU A 210 -6.55 -14.61 14.65
CA LEU A 210 -7.04 -15.51 13.61
C LEU A 210 -8.43 -16.09 13.99
N LYS A 211 -8.61 -16.54 15.24
CA LYS A 211 -9.90 -17.07 15.72
C LYS A 211 -11.00 -16.02 15.79
N MET A 212 -10.65 -14.82 16.21
CA MET A 212 -11.59 -13.70 16.27
C MET A 212 -12.12 -13.37 14.87
N VAL A 213 -11.23 -13.34 13.88
CA VAL A 213 -11.57 -13.04 12.50
C VAL A 213 -12.37 -14.16 11.86
N GLN A 214 -12.02 -15.42 12.14
CA GLN A 214 -12.83 -16.56 11.72
C GLN A 214 -14.26 -16.44 12.24
N SER A 215 -14.45 -16.14 13.53
CA SER A 215 -15.80 -15.94 14.09
C SER A 215 -16.58 -14.86 13.34
N ALA A 216 -15.94 -13.73 13.02
CA ALA A 216 -16.56 -12.63 12.28
C ALA A 216 -16.90 -13.02 10.83
N ALA A 217 -15.91 -13.52 10.08
CA ALA A 217 -16.02 -13.84 8.67
C ALA A 217 -16.99 -15.00 8.38
N PHE A 218 -17.18 -15.91 9.33
CA PHE A 218 -18.14 -17.03 9.18
C PHE A 218 -19.54 -16.69 9.69
N THR A 219 -19.68 -15.60 10.47
CA THR A 219 -21.00 -15.08 10.87
C THR A 219 -21.66 -14.32 9.71
N ASP A 220 -20.89 -13.55 8.96
CA ASP A 220 -21.32 -12.89 7.72
C ASP A 220 -20.21 -12.97 6.66
N PRO A 221 -20.24 -14.01 5.80
CA PRO A 221 -19.25 -14.20 4.74
C PRO A 221 -19.17 -13.07 3.71
N ASP A 222 -20.21 -12.23 3.60
CA ASP A 222 -20.23 -11.07 2.69
C ASP A 222 -19.54 -9.84 3.30
N ASP A 223 -19.31 -9.79 4.63
CA ASP A 223 -18.55 -8.71 5.25
C ASP A 223 -17.08 -8.78 4.84
N THR A 224 -16.64 -7.77 4.10
CA THR A 224 -15.27 -7.69 3.61
C THR A 224 -14.26 -7.35 4.71
N SER A 225 -14.69 -6.73 5.80
CA SER A 225 -13.80 -6.12 6.79
C SER A 225 -12.96 -7.17 7.49
N ALA A 226 -13.61 -8.25 7.94
CA ALA A 226 -12.94 -9.40 8.53
C ALA A 226 -11.94 -10.04 7.56
N TRP A 227 -12.32 -10.25 6.29
CA TRP A 227 -11.42 -10.84 5.27
C TRP A 227 -10.18 -9.98 4.98
N PHE A 228 -10.32 -8.65 4.92
CA PHE A 228 -9.17 -7.77 4.74
C PHE A 228 -8.22 -7.79 5.94
N TYR A 229 -8.76 -7.84 7.16
CA TYR A 229 -7.95 -7.98 8.36
C TYR A 229 -7.28 -9.35 8.46
N GLN A 230 -7.98 -10.44 8.07
CA GLN A 230 -7.40 -11.78 7.92
C GLN A 230 -6.17 -11.74 7.00
N ARG A 231 -6.33 -11.10 5.84
CA ARG A 231 -5.25 -10.98 4.86
C ARG A 231 -4.06 -10.18 5.40
N TRP A 232 -4.30 -9.20 6.27
CA TRP A 232 -3.24 -8.51 6.99
C TRP A 232 -2.52 -9.43 7.98
N LEU A 233 -3.24 -10.27 8.75
CA LEU A 233 -2.64 -11.27 9.65
C LEU A 233 -1.71 -12.23 8.92
N LEU A 234 -2.07 -12.63 7.69
CA LEU A 234 -1.25 -13.49 6.83
C LEU A 234 -0.02 -12.77 6.24
N GLY A 235 0.05 -11.43 6.29
CA GLY A 235 1.15 -10.66 5.73
C GLY A 235 2.39 -10.59 6.62
N ALA A 236 3.47 -10.00 6.11
CA ALA A 236 4.67 -9.66 6.89
C ALA A 236 4.74 -8.14 7.09
N VAL A 237 4.89 -7.68 8.35
CA VAL A 237 5.01 -6.23 8.65
C VAL A 237 6.46 -5.76 8.59
N LYS A 238 7.42 -6.60 9.00
CA LYS A 238 8.86 -6.33 8.88
C LYS A 238 9.46 -7.24 7.82
N VAL A 239 9.92 -6.65 6.72
CA VAL A 239 10.64 -7.38 5.66
C VAL A 239 12.04 -6.82 5.58
N THR A 240 13.03 -7.69 5.76
CA THR A 240 14.45 -7.37 5.69
C THR A 240 14.85 -7.18 4.23
N ILE A 241 15.70 -6.18 3.96
CA ILE A 241 16.34 -6.05 2.66
C ILE A 241 17.43 -7.11 2.61
N GLN A 242 17.31 -8.03 1.66
CA GLN A 242 18.32 -9.04 1.35
C GLN A 242 19.05 -8.67 0.06
N LEU A 243 20.37 -8.83 0.04
CA LEU A 243 21.18 -8.86 -1.17
C LEU A 243 20.90 -10.16 -1.92
N VAL A 244 20.49 -10.06 -3.19
CA VAL A 244 19.95 -11.17 -3.98
C VAL A 244 20.97 -11.73 -4.98
N SER A 245 21.64 -10.85 -5.72
CA SER A 245 22.74 -11.22 -6.60
C SER A 245 23.71 -10.08 -6.83
N CYS A 246 24.92 -10.46 -7.24
CA CYS A 246 25.91 -9.58 -7.83
C CYS A 246 26.38 -10.19 -9.15
N THR A 247 26.49 -9.37 -10.20
CA THR A 247 27.08 -9.79 -11.47
C THR A 247 28.17 -8.83 -11.87
N VAL A 248 29.34 -9.36 -12.22
CA VAL A 248 30.50 -8.57 -12.64
C VAL A 248 30.89 -8.95 -14.05
N THR A 249 31.08 -7.94 -14.89
CA THR A 249 31.55 -8.02 -16.28
C THR A 249 32.70 -7.02 -16.48
N GLN A 250 33.34 -7.03 -17.65
CA GLN A 250 34.47 -6.13 -17.92
C GLN A 250 34.14 -4.63 -17.81
N SER A 251 32.90 -4.22 -18.11
CA SER A 251 32.50 -2.80 -18.14
C SER A 251 31.68 -2.37 -16.94
N LYS A 252 30.97 -3.30 -16.29
CA LYS A 252 30.04 -2.98 -15.20
C LYS A 252 29.85 -4.12 -14.21
N SER A 253 29.47 -3.71 -13.00
CA SER A 253 28.96 -4.57 -11.94
C SER A 253 27.50 -4.23 -11.66
N THR A 254 26.65 -5.23 -11.44
CA THR A 254 25.25 -5.03 -11.03
C THR A 254 24.97 -5.68 -9.69
N ILE A 255 24.17 -5.02 -8.86
CA ILE A 255 23.74 -5.54 -7.56
C ILE A 255 22.22 -5.47 -7.44
N ALA A 256 21.61 -6.62 -7.12
CA ALA A 256 20.17 -6.76 -6.95
C ALA A 256 19.79 -6.95 -5.47
N PHE A 257 18.67 -6.36 -5.08
CA PHE A 257 18.08 -6.48 -3.75
C PHE A 257 16.66 -7.04 -3.82
N SER A 258 16.23 -7.74 -2.77
CA SER A 258 14.85 -8.25 -2.65
C SER A 258 13.80 -7.13 -2.59
N ARG A 259 14.21 -5.89 -2.27
CA ARG A 259 13.37 -4.70 -2.23
C ARG A 259 14.12 -3.49 -2.77
N LYS A 260 13.36 -2.48 -3.21
CA LYS A 260 13.92 -1.21 -3.63
C LYS A 260 14.63 -0.52 -2.47
N VAL A 261 15.83 -0.03 -2.70
CA VAL A 261 16.66 0.71 -1.75
C VAL A 261 17.00 2.08 -2.33
N SER A 262 17.37 3.03 -1.47
CA SER A 262 17.83 4.36 -1.92
C SER A 262 19.30 4.35 -2.30
N ASN A 263 19.73 5.41 -2.99
CA ASN A 263 21.15 5.67 -3.26
C ASN A 263 21.99 5.70 -1.98
N ASP A 264 21.48 6.31 -0.90
CA ASP A 264 22.19 6.37 0.39
C ASP A 264 22.36 4.98 1.01
N TYR A 265 21.37 4.10 0.82
CA TYR A 265 21.43 2.75 1.33
C TYR A 265 22.55 1.95 0.65
N ILE A 266 22.59 1.89 -0.68
CA ILE A 266 23.63 1.13 -1.38
C ILE A 266 25.03 1.67 -1.07
N ASN A 267 25.21 3.00 -1.07
CA ASN A 267 26.52 3.61 -0.82
C ASN A 267 27.02 3.41 0.63
N SER A 268 26.12 3.23 1.60
CA SER A 268 26.51 3.04 3.01
C SER A 268 26.52 1.58 3.46
N LYS A 269 25.81 0.69 2.76
CA LYS A 269 25.60 -0.70 3.20
C LYS A 269 26.27 -1.75 2.33
N ILE A 270 26.74 -1.40 1.13
CA ILE A 270 27.37 -2.35 0.22
C ILE A 270 28.83 -2.01 -0.02
N ASN A 271 29.70 -3.03 0.11
CA ASN A 271 31.08 -2.98 -0.32
C ASN A 271 31.35 -4.08 -1.35
N LEU A 272 31.94 -3.73 -2.49
CA LEU A 272 32.37 -4.66 -3.54
C LEU A 272 33.90 -4.76 -3.52
N TYR A 273 34.44 -5.97 -3.60
CA TYR A 273 35.88 -6.24 -3.58
C TYR A 273 36.30 -7.12 -4.75
N PHE A 274 37.39 -6.75 -5.41
CA PHE A 274 38.12 -7.57 -6.39
C PHE A 274 39.51 -7.87 -5.82
N ASP A 275 39.85 -9.15 -5.65
CA ASP A 275 41.08 -9.63 -5.00
C ASP A 275 41.35 -8.95 -3.64
N GLY A 276 40.28 -8.71 -2.87
CA GLY A 276 40.33 -8.02 -1.58
C GLY A 276 40.47 -6.50 -1.65
N VAL A 277 40.59 -5.91 -2.85
CA VAL A 277 40.65 -4.45 -3.06
C VAL A 277 39.24 -3.91 -3.28
N GLY A 278 38.86 -2.88 -2.50
CA GLY A 278 37.56 -2.23 -2.62
C GLY A 278 37.38 -1.55 -3.98
N VAL A 279 36.27 -1.86 -4.66
CA VAL A 279 35.86 -1.25 -5.92
C VAL A 279 35.04 -0.02 -5.61
N ASN A 280 35.58 1.15 -5.96
CA ASN A 280 34.94 2.44 -5.73
C ASN A 280 34.32 2.99 -7.01
N GLY A 281 33.17 3.63 -6.88
CA GLY A 281 32.58 4.43 -7.95
C GLY A 281 31.13 4.79 -7.62
N LYS A 282 30.44 5.37 -8.60
CA LYS A 282 29.07 5.83 -8.42
C LYS A 282 28.09 4.73 -8.84
N TRP A 283 27.29 4.26 -7.88
CA TRP A 283 26.13 3.43 -8.16
C TRP A 283 25.02 4.26 -8.83
N ASN A 284 24.48 3.74 -9.92
CA ASN A 284 23.34 4.32 -10.63
C ASN A 284 22.13 3.37 -10.56
N PRO A 285 20.91 3.88 -10.34
CA PRO A 285 19.71 3.05 -10.35
C PRO A 285 19.41 2.56 -11.77
N CYS A 286 19.10 1.27 -11.94
CA CYS A 286 18.86 0.66 -13.25
C CYS A 286 17.66 1.26 -14.00
N SER A 287 16.60 1.63 -13.28
CA SER A 287 15.37 2.20 -13.82
C SER A 287 15.36 3.73 -13.84
N GLY A 288 16.43 4.38 -13.38
CA GLY A 288 16.51 5.84 -13.27
C GLY A 288 15.70 6.46 -12.12
N LEU A 289 15.11 5.64 -11.24
CA LEU A 289 14.32 6.09 -10.09
C LEU A 289 15.19 6.30 -8.84
N GLU A 290 14.74 7.15 -7.92
CA GLU A 290 15.42 7.41 -6.63
C GLU A 290 15.58 6.14 -5.77
N TYR A 291 14.59 5.25 -5.86
CA TYR A 291 14.58 3.95 -5.18
C TYR A 291 14.53 2.83 -6.21
N ASP A 292 15.51 1.94 -6.17
CA ASP A 292 15.63 0.84 -7.11
C ASP A 292 16.06 -0.46 -6.43
N ASP A 293 15.67 -1.58 -7.00
CA ASP A 293 16.04 -2.93 -6.56
C ASP A 293 17.19 -3.53 -7.38
N LEU A 294 17.64 -2.83 -8.44
CA LEU A 294 18.82 -3.16 -9.22
C LEU A 294 19.68 -1.91 -9.45
N TRP A 295 20.96 -2.03 -9.13
CA TRP A 295 21.93 -0.95 -9.21
C TRP A 295 23.11 -1.33 -10.09
N ILE A 296 23.65 -0.35 -10.80
CA ILE A 296 24.72 -0.51 -11.78
C ILE A 296 25.92 0.34 -11.37
N LEU A 297 27.09 -0.26 -11.32
CA LEU A 297 28.38 0.40 -11.14
C LEU A 297 29.21 0.17 -12.40
N GLU A 298 29.40 1.23 -13.18
CA GLU A 298 30.34 1.20 -14.30
C GLU A 298 31.77 1.30 -13.77
N HIS A 299 32.67 0.51 -14.34
CA HIS A 299 34.06 0.52 -13.94
C HIS A 299 35.01 0.09 -15.06
N ASN A 300 36.28 0.53 -14.93
CA ASN A 300 37.37 0.17 -15.83
C ASN A 300 38.36 -0.81 -15.18
N HIS A 301 37.95 -1.50 -14.11
CA HIS A 301 38.78 -2.52 -13.46
C HIS A 301 39.04 -3.70 -14.40
N GLU A 302 40.25 -4.23 -14.38
CA GLU A 302 40.62 -5.40 -15.17
C GLU A 302 39.95 -6.65 -14.58
N VAL A 303 38.88 -7.11 -15.24
CA VAL A 303 38.24 -8.38 -14.90
C VAL A 303 38.98 -9.49 -15.63
N THR A 304 39.77 -10.27 -14.90
CA THR A 304 40.48 -11.45 -15.42
C THR A 304 39.73 -12.73 -15.08
N ASP A 305 40.20 -13.85 -15.63
CA ASP A 305 39.55 -15.16 -15.52
C ASP A 305 39.76 -15.88 -14.18
N ASN A 306 40.57 -15.32 -13.26
CA ASN A 306 40.90 -15.87 -11.95
C ASN A 306 40.69 -14.86 -10.81
N LEU A 307 39.83 -13.87 -11.01
CA LEU A 307 39.52 -12.82 -10.04
C LEU A 307 38.69 -13.38 -8.86
N ASP A 308 39.08 -13.07 -7.63
CA ASP A 308 38.25 -13.29 -6.44
C ASP A 308 37.30 -12.09 -6.27
N ILE A 309 35.99 -12.33 -6.31
CA ILE A 309 34.98 -11.27 -6.25
C ILE A 309 34.05 -11.51 -5.07
N LYS A 310 33.99 -10.51 -4.21
CA LYS A 310 33.22 -10.57 -2.97
C LYS A 310 32.36 -9.32 -2.79
N VAL A 311 31.11 -9.53 -2.40
CA VAL A 311 30.19 -8.45 -1.99
C VAL A 311 29.83 -8.61 -0.54
N GLU A 312 29.90 -7.51 0.20
CA GLU A 312 29.55 -7.44 1.61
C GLU A 312 28.34 -6.53 1.79
N HIS A 313 27.32 -7.04 2.49
CA HIS A 313 26.11 -6.31 2.85
C HIS A 313 26.05 -6.13 4.37
N ILE A 314 26.11 -4.87 4.81
CA ILE A 314 26.12 -4.48 6.22
C ILE A 314 24.67 -4.35 6.72
N LEU A 315 24.29 -5.20 7.66
CA LEU A 315 22.94 -5.29 8.25
C LEU A 315 23.00 -5.01 9.75
N GLY A 316 23.10 -3.73 10.11
CA GLY A 316 23.33 -3.33 11.50
C GLY A 316 24.73 -3.76 11.95
N ASP A 317 24.79 -4.61 12.99
CA ASP A 317 26.03 -5.20 13.49
C ASP A 317 26.42 -6.49 12.76
N GLU A 318 25.52 -7.04 11.94
CA GLU A 318 25.76 -8.24 11.14
C GLU A 318 26.24 -7.91 9.74
N LYS A 319 26.92 -8.87 9.12
CA LYS A 319 27.48 -8.73 7.79
C LYS A 319 27.22 -10.00 6.97
N GLN A 320 26.48 -9.85 5.88
CA GLN A 320 26.27 -10.91 4.92
C GLN A 320 27.29 -10.78 3.79
N THR A 321 27.82 -11.92 3.30
CA THR A 321 28.80 -11.95 2.22
C THR A 321 28.34 -12.84 1.09
N ILE A 322 28.46 -12.38 -0.15
CA ILE A 322 28.26 -13.17 -1.36
C ILE A 322 29.60 -13.26 -2.09
N ASN A 323 30.04 -14.49 -2.37
CA ASN A 323 31.18 -14.75 -3.24
C ASN A 323 30.65 -15.01 -4.65
N CYS A 324 31.28 -14.43 -5.67
CA CYS A 324 30.87 -14.65 -7.05
C CYS A 324 31.69 -15.79 -7.66
N ALA A 325 31.01 -16.70 -8.35
CA ALA A 325 31.66 -17.74 -9.13
C ALA A 325 31.79 -17.29 -10.58
N LYS A 326 32.79 -17.82 -11.29
CA LYS A 326 32.95 -17.60 -12.73
C LYS A 326 31.96 -18.45 -13.50
N TYR A 327 31.16 -17.82 -14.37
CA TYR A 327 30.18 -18.51 -15.22
C TYR A 327 30.66 -18.62 -16.67
N LYS A 328 31.38 -17.60 -17.15
CA LYS A 328 32.03 -17.58 -18.47
C LYS A 328 33.27 -16.68 -18.42
N PRO A 329 34.12 -16.65 -19.46
CA PRO A 329 35.25 -15.73 -19.50
C PRO A 329 34.83 -14.31 -19.16
N TYR A 330 35.53 -13.69 -18.21
CA TYR A 330 35.29 -12.33 -17.74
C TYR A 330 33.89 -12.03 -17.18
N THR A 331 33.11 -13.05 -16.79
CA THR A 331 31.78 -12.87 -16.18
C THR A 331 31.62 -13.71 -14.93
N TYR A 332 31.30 -13.02 -13.84
CA TYR A 332 31.14 -13.61 -12.52
C TYR A 332 29.74 -13.33 -11.99
N VAL A 333 29.13 -14.33 -11.34
CA VAL A 333 27.82 -14.20 -10.72
C VAL A 333 27.89 -14.73 -9.29
N GLY A 334 27.48 -13.90 -8.34
CA GLY A 334 27.24 -14.27 -6.96
C GLY A 334 25.74 -14.28 -6.70
N LYS A 335 25.24 -15.35 -6.08
CA LYS A 335 23.82 -15.54 -5.78
C LYS A 335 23.65 -15.85 -4.30
N ASN A 336 22.63 -15.28 -3.70
CA ASN A 336 22.21 -15.66 -2.36
C ASN A 336 21.10 -16.72 -2.40
N GLU A 337 20.82 -17.37 -1.28
CA GLU A 337 19.62 -18.19 -1.17
C GLU A 337 18.36 -17.31 -1.21
N ILE A 338 17.33 -17.78 -1.91
CA ILE A 338 16.07 -17.05 -2.09
C ILE A 338 14.90 -17.87 -1.55
N SER A 339 14.00 -17.19 -0.83
CA SER A 339 12.74 -17.77 -0.36
C SER A 339 11.65 -16.70 -0.40
N PHE A 340 10.52 -17.05 -1.00
CA PHE A 340 9.31 -16.22 -1.04
C PHE A 340 8.26 -16.65 0.00
N LYS A 341 8.54 -17.73 0.75
CA LYS A 341 7.65 -18.23 1.79
C LYS A 341 7.80 -17.39 3.06
N ASN A 342 6.68 -16.89 3.58
CA ASN A 342 6.64 -16.32 4.91
C ASN A 342 6.89 -17.43 5.95
N GLN A 343 7.59 -17.09 7.03
CA GLN A 343 7.84 -18.03 8.11
C GLN A 343 6.73 -17.91 9.16
N TYR A 344 5.89 -18.95 9.25
CA TYR A 344 4.90 -19.10 10.31
C TYR A 344 5.39 -20.16 11.30
N SER A 345 5.07 -19.96 12.58
CA SER A 345 5.34 -20.96 13.59
C SER A 345 4.33 -22.10 13.51
N GLU A 346 4.71 -23.27 14.05
CA GLU A 346 3.86 -24.46 14.08
C GLU A 346 2.47 -24.19 14.66
N PRO A 347 2.29 -23.48 15.80
CA PRO A 347 0.95 -23.17 16.32
C PRO A 347 0.10 -22.30 15.41
N VAL A 348 0.71 -21.44 14.59
CA VAL A 348 0.02 -20.63 13.59
C VAL A 348 -0.38 -21.50 12.40
N ILE A 349 0.52 -22.35 11.90
CA ILE A 349 0.22 -23.30 10.82
C ILE A 349 -0.92 -24.25 11.21
N GLU A 350 -0.94 -24.76 12.44
CA GLU A 350 -2.05 -25.56 12.96
C GLU A 350 -3.39 -24.81 12.88
N GLU A 351 -3.41 -23.54 13.31
CA GLU A 351 -4.61 -22.71 13.25
C GLU A 351 -5.03 -22.43 11.80
N LEU A 352 -4.09 -22.16 10.89
CA LEU A 352 -4.38 -21.96 9.47
C LEU A 352 -5.00 -23.21 8.83
N ASN A 353 -4.56 -24.42 9.22
CA ASN A 353 -5.18 -25.66 8.73
C ASN A 353 -6.63 -25.80 9.23
N VAL A 354 -6.90 -25.50 10.51
CA VAL A 354 -8.27 -25.50 11.05
C VAL A 354 -9.18 -24.53 10.29
N GLN A 355 -8.67 -23.33 9.97
CA GLN A 355 -9.43 -22.34 9.19
C GLN A 355 -9.58 -22.71 7.72
N LEU A 356 -8.58 -23.36 7.13
CA LEU A 356 -8.66 -23.89 5.77
C LEU A 356 -9.79 -24.93 5.66
N ASP A 357 -9.87 -25.86 6.61
CA ASP A 357 -10.97 -26.84 6.66
C ASP A 357 -12.33 -26.17 6.82
N SER A 358 -12.41 -25.14 7.66
CA SER A 358 -13.63 -24.35 7.82
C SER A 358 -14.02 -23.66 6.52
N CYS A 359 -13.06 -23.05 5.81
CA CYS A 359 -13.33 -22.39 4.53
C CYS A 359 -13.79 -23.39 3.47
N ARG A 360 -13.22 -24.59 3.43
CA ARG A 360 -13.67 -25.67 2.53
C ARG A 360 -15.11 -26.10 2.84
N GLN A 361 -15.49 -26.20 4.11
CA GLN A 361 -16.88 -26.47 4.50
C GLN A 361 -17.82 -25.35 4.07
N LEU A 362 -17.42 -24.09 4.23
CA LEU A 362 -18.20 -22.95 3.78
C LEU A 362 -18.35 -22.93 2.25
N LEU A 363 -17.28 -23.21 1.49
CA LEU A 363 -17.34 -23.32 0.03
C LEU A 363 -18.21 -24.49 -0.46
N ALA A 364 -18.36 -25.56 0.34
CA ALA A 364 -19.29 -26.63 0.03
C ALA A 364 -20.76 -26.17 0.13
N LEU A 365 -21.04 -25.15 0.95
CA LEU A 365 -22.38 -24.54 1.10
C LEU A 365 -22.57 -23.36 0.13
N GLU A 366 -21.54 -22.53 -0.05
CA GLU A 366 -21.52 -21.31 -0.85
C GLU A 366 -20.34 -21.34 -1.86
N PRO A 367 -20.43 -22.13 -2.93
CA PRO A 367 -19.32 -22.32 -3.87
C PRO A 367 -18.92 -21.05 -4.62
N ASP A 368 -19.85 -20.10 -4.74
CA ASP A 368 -19.64 -18.83 -5.45
C ASP A 368 -19.11 -17.71 -4.53
N ASN A 369 -18.85 -18.00 -3.23
CA ASN A 369 -18.31 -17.00 -2.31
C ASN A 369 -16.83 -16.71 -2.62
N LYS A 370 -16.61 -15.66 -3.39
CA LYS A 370 -15.27 -15.23 -3.82
C LYS A 370 -14.32 -14.90 -2.68
N TRP A 371 -14.82 -14.42 -1.53
CA TRP A 371 -13.98 -14.04 -0.40
C TRP A 371 -13.45 -15.27 0.32
N THR A 372 -14.32 -16.26 0.54
CA THR A 372 -13.93 -17.56 1.08
C THR A 372 -12.98 -18.28 0.14
N LEU A 373 -13.24 -18.27 -1.17
CA LEU A 373 -12.36 -18.92 -2.16
C LEU A 373 -10.99 -18.24 -2.24
N LEU A 374 -10.96 -16.91 -2.25
CA LEU A 374 -9.70 -16.15 -2.22
C LEU A 374 -8.92 -16.44 -0.93
N THR A 375 -9.59 -16.45 0.22
CA THR A 375 -8.94 -16.72 1.51
C THR A 375 -8.41 -18.16 1.59
N THR A 376 -9.19 -19.14 1.13
CA THR A 376 -8.75 -20.54 0.97
C THR A 376 -7.46 -20.62 0.15
N THR A 377 -7.43 -19.90 -0.98
CA THR A 377 -6.25 -19.84 -1.85
C THR A 377 -5.03 -19.26 -1.13
N PHE A 378 -5.20 -18.20 -0.34
CA PHE A 378 -4.11 -17.64 0.47
C PHE A 378 -3.66 -18.58 1.58
N PHE A 379 -4.56 -19.30 2.26
CA PHE A 379 -4.17 -20.30 3.26
C PHE A 379 -3.33 -21.42 2.64
N LEU A 380 -3.75 -21.97 1.50
CA LEU A 380 -2.97 -22.98 0.78
C LEU A 380 -1.56 -22.48 0.45
N TYR A 381 -1.45 -21.22 -0.03
CA TYR A 381 -0.17 -20.58 -0.33
C TYR A 381 0.71 -20.42 0.94
N CYS A 382 0.11 -19.94 2.04
CA CYS A 382 0.80 -19.70 3.31
C CYS A 382 1.24 -20.99 4.02
N ILE A 383 0.43 -22.05 3.95
CA ILE A 383 0.70 -23.35 4.58
C ILE A 383 1.80 -24.07 3.79
N ASP A 384 1.55 -24.33 2.50
CA ASP A 384 2.56 -24.89 1.61
C ASP A 384 2.23 -24.67 0.12
N ALA A 385 2.68 -23.52 -0.40
CA ALA A 385 2.53 -23.18 -1.81
C ALA A 385 3.06 -24.24 -2.80
N SER A 386 4.06 -25.04 -2.41
CA SER A 386 4.63 -26.06 -3.28
C SER A 386 3.71 -27.28 -3.38
N LEU A 387 3.18 -27.74 -2.24
CA LEU A 387 2.28 -28.88 -2.15
C LEU A 387 0.93 -28.59 -2.81
N TYR A 388 0.37 -27.40 -2.57
CA TYR A 388 -0.97 -27.02 -3.02
C TYR A 388 -1.01 -26.23 -4.32
N HIS A 389 0.08 -26.18 -5.07
CA HIS A 389 0.21 -25.31 -6.26
C HIS A 389 -0.94 -25.47 -7.27
N ASN A 390 -1.27 -26.71 -7.63
CA ASN A 390 -2.32 -26.98 -8.61
C ASN A 390 -3.71 -26.54 -8.10
N GLU A 391 -4.00 -26.73 -6.81
CA GLU A 391 -5.24 -26.26 -6.18
C GLU A 391 -5.30 -24.73 -6.16
N ILE A 392 -4.19 -24.07 -5.85
CA ILE A 392 -4.06 -22.61 -5.88
C ILE A 392 -4.37 -22.06 -7.28
N MET A 393 -3.77 -22.64 -8.34
CA MET A 393 -4.00 -22.19 -9.72
C MET A 393 -5.46 -22.42 -10.15
N ALA A 394 -6.03 -23.58 -9.82
CA ALA A 394 -7.44 -23.87 -10.11
C ALA A 394 -8.40 -22.90 -9.41
N ASN A 395 -8.11 -22.54 -8.15
CA ASN A 395 -8.92 -21.57 -7.41
C ASN A 395 -8.82 -20.17 -8.03
N LEU A 396 -7.63 -19.72 -8.45
CA LEU A 396 -7.44 -18.43 -9.11
C LEU A 396 -8.15 -18.37 -10.47
N GLU A 397 -8.15 -19.45 -11.24
CA GLU A 397 -8.94 -19.54 -12.47
C GLU A 397 -10.44 -19.48 -12.21
N THR A 398 -10.91 -20.15 -11.16
CA THR A 398 -12.32 -20.06 -10.72
C THR A 398 -12.69 -18.64 -10.32
N LEU A 399 -11.81 -17.94 -9.58
CA LEU A 399 -12.01 -16.55 -9.19
C LEU A 399 -12.09 -15.58 -10.37
N LYS A 400 -11.35 -15.82 -11.46
CA LYS A 400 -11.46 -15.02 -12.69
C LYS A 400 -12.87 -15.07 -13.28
N ASN A 401 -13.56 -16.21 -13.15
CA ASN A 401 -14.93 -16.37 -13.61
C ASN A 401 -15.95 -15.72 -12.65
N LEU A 402 -15.75 -15.86 -11.34
CA LEU A 402 -16.65 -15.33 -10.31
C LEU A 402 -16.56 -13.80 -10.13
N ASP A 403 -15.38 -13.21 -10.33
CA ASP A 403 -15.14 -11.78 -10.14
C ASP A 403 -14.45 -11.14 -11.37
N SER A 404 -15.24 -11.01 -12.44
CA SER A 404 -14.81 -10.52 -13.75
C SER A 404 -14.14 -9.14 -13.71
N GLN A 405 -14.48 -8.29 -12.73
CA GLN A 405 -13.88 -6.97 -12.57
C GLN A 405 -12.43 -7.02 -12.07
N ARG A 406 -11.95 -8.17 -11.56
CA ARG A 406 -10.59 -8.35 -11.02
C ARG A 406 -9.79 -9.45 -11.73
N ILE A 407 -10.18 -9.84 -12.95
CA ILE A 407 -9.44 -10.83 -13.76
C ILE A 407 -7.94 -10.53 -13.85
N GLY A 408 -7.58 -9.25 -14.06
CA GLY A 408 -6.17 -8.84 -14.12
C GLY A 408 -5.41 -9.12 -12.83
N TYR A 409 -6.03 -8.85 -11.68
CA TYR A 409 -5.43 -9.11 -10.37
C TYR A 409 -5.18 -10.61 -10.12
N TYR A 410 -6.12 -11.48 -10.48
CA TYR A 410 -5.91 -12.92 -10.34
C TYR A 410 -4.87 -13.45 -11.34
N SER A 411 -4.83 -12.91 -12.56
CA SER A 411 -3.83 -13.27 -13.56
C SER A 411 -2.41 -12.87 -13.12
N ASP A 412 -2.28 -11.72 -12.45
CA ASP A 412 -1.03 -11.30 -11.83
C ASP A 412 -0.63 -12.20 -10.65
N LEU A 413 -1.58 -12.69 -9.85
CA LEU A 413 -1.30 -13.66 -8.78
C LEU A 413 -0.83 -15.00 -9.34
N ILE A 414 -1.47 -15.51 -10.41
CA ILE A 414 -1.03 -16.73 -11.12
C ILE A 414 0.42 -16.52 -11.58
N SER A 415 0.69 -15.43 -12.29
CA SER A 415 2.03 -15.10 -12.78
C SER A 415 3.06 -15.07 -11.64
N LYS A 416 2.72 -14.39 -10.54
CA LYS A 416 3.56 -14.27 -9.35
C LYS A 416 3.85 -15.62 -8.71
N TRP A 417 2.83 -16.41 -8.42
CA TRP A 417 3.01 -17.63 -7.64
C TRP A 417 3.56 -18.79 -8.45
N SER A 418 3.35 -18.83 -9.77
CA SER A 418 4.08 -19.74 -10.67
C SER A 418 5.57 -19.39 -10.73
N VAL A 419 5.91 -18.11 -10.88
CA VAL A 419 7.31 -17.65 -10.84
C VAL A 419 7.95 -17.95 -9.48
N GLU A 420 7.28 -17.67 -8.36
CA GLU A 420 7.83 -17.94 -7.02
C GLU A 420 8.02 -19.45 -6.74
N GLN A 421 7.32 -20.33 -7.45
CA GLN A 421 7.51 -21.78 -7.35
C GLN A 421 8.74 -22.27 -8.15
N GLN A 422 8.97 -21.71 -9.34
CA GLN A 422 10.05 -22.09 -10.23
C GLN A 422 11.38 -21.45 -9.81
N LEU A 423 11.38 -20.14 -9.58
CA LEU A 423 12.58 -19.31 -9.45
C LEU A 423 13.58 -19.82 -8.39
N PRO A 424 13.19 -20.29 -7.19
CA PRO A 424 14.13 -20.85 -6.22
C PRO A 424 14.89 -22.10 -6.69
N LYS A 425 14.31 -22.88 -7.62
CA LYS A 425 14.97 -24.05 -8.21
C LYS A 425 16.00 -23.60 -9.23
N ASP A 426 15.61 -22.69 -10.13
CA ASP A 426 16.48 -22.15 -11.17
C ASP A 426 17.68 -21.40 -10.59
N TYR A 427 17.46 -20.65 -9.51
CA TYR A 427 18.51 -19.88 -8.84
C TYR A 427 19.63 -20.74 -8.29
N LYS A 428 19.37 -22.02 -8.00
CA LYS A 428 20.39 -22.99 -7.56
C LYS A 428 21.22 -23.56 -8.71
N THR A 429 20.77 -23.40 -9.96
CA THR A 429 21.48 -23.89 -11.14
C THR A 429 22.54 -22.88 -11.60
N ASP A 430 23.60 -23.36 -12.25
CA ASP A 430 24.62 -22.50 -12.87
C ASP A 430 24.26 -22.10 -14.32
N SER A 431 22.99 -22.21 -14.69
CA SER A 431 22.50 -21.81 -16.01
C SER A 431 22.50 -20.27 -16.14
N LEU A 432 22.99 -19.79 -17.28
CA LEU A 432 22.77 -18.40 -17.73
C LEU A 432 21.55 -18.27 -18.65
N GLN A 433 20.71 -19.29 -18.68
CA GLN A 433 19.47 -19.32 -19.44
C GLN A 433 18.28 -19.42 -18.48
N TYR A 434 17.31 -18.54 -18.68
CA TYR A 434 16.02 -18.62 -18.03
C TYR A 434 14.93 -18.86 -19.06
N LYS A 435 14.03 -19.80 -18.74
CA LYS A 435 12.83 -20.10 -19.51
C LYS A 435 11.70 -20.45 -18.55
N ILE A 436 10.49 -20.08 -18.91
CA ILE A 436 9.28 -20.50 -18.16
C ILE A 436 9.03 -21.99 -18.38
N ASP A 437 8.98 -22.76 -17.30
CA ASP A 437 8.85 -24.24 -17.31
C ASP A 437 7.59 -24.72 -16.57
N PHE A 438 6.54 -23.90 -16.55
CA PHE A 438 5.21 -24.23 -16.03
C PHE A 438 4.12 -23.93 -17.06
N SER A 439 2.92 -24.46 -16.81
CA SER A 439 1.84 -24.49 -17.81
C SER A 439 1.04 -23.19 -17.90
N GLU A 440 0.98 -22.44 -16.80
CA GLU A 440 0.26 -21.20 -16.65
C GLU A 440 0.93 -20.10 -17.48
N LYS A 441 0.13 -19.36 -18.26
CA LYS A 441 0.66 -18.22 -19.02
C LYS A 441 0.80 -17.01 -18.12
N ILE A 442 2.00 -16.45 -18.06
CA ILE A 442 2.22 -15.22 -17.29
C ILE A 442 1.69 -13.99 -18.05
N THR A 443 1.19 -13.03 -17.28
CA THR A 443 0.66 -11.72 -17.78
C THR A 443 1.48 -10.54 -17.26
N SER A 444 2.35 -10.78 -16.27
CA SER A 444 3.29 -9.81 -15.71
C SER A 444 4.63 -10.49 -15.39
N LEU A 445 5.67 -9.67 -15.14
CA LEU A 445 7.04 -10.11 -14.84
C LEU A 445 7.41 -9.77 -13.38
N PRO A 446 6.93 -10.58 -12.41
CA PRO A 446 7.27 -10.40 -11.01
C PRO A 446 8.76 -10.72 -10.78
N HIS A 447 9.38 -10.04 -9.82
CA HIS A 447 10.73 -10.35 -9.36
C HIS A 447 11.84 -10.22 -10.42
N LEU A 448 11.69 -9.33 -11.40
CA LEU A 448 12.67 -9.17 -12.49
C LEU A 448 14.12 -8.91 -12.05
N GLN A 449 14.34 -8.37 -10.85
CA GLN A 449 15.68 -8.19 -10.31
C GLN A 449 16.45 -9.50 -10.10
N TYR A 450 15.75 -10.63 -9.95
CA TYR A 450 16.35 -11.96 -9.84
C TYR A 450 16.79 -12.51 -11.20
N TYR A 451 16.47 -11.83 -12.30
CA TYR A 451 16.78 -12.27 -13.66
C TYR A 451 17.95 -11.52 -14.29
N ASN A 452 18.48 -10.52 -13.58
CA ASN A 452 19.41 -9.54 -14.16
C ASN A 452 20.66 -10.18 -14.79
N PHE A 453 21.09 -11.35 -14.31
CA PHE A 453 22.31 -12.05 -14.72
C PHE A 453 22.12 -13.05 -15.86
N TYR A 454 20.88 -13.38 -16.25
CA TYR A 454 20.65 -14.31 -17.35
C TYR A 454 21.03 -13.67 -18.69
N GLN A 455 21.67 -14.46 -19.57
CA GLN A 455 22.07 -14.06 -20.92
C GLN A 455 21.06 -14.46 -21.97
N ILE A 456 20.32 -15.53 -21.73
CA ILE A 456 19.25 -15.99 -22.61
C ILE A 456 17.99 -16.01 -21.76
N VAL A 457 16.98 -15.25 -22.19
CA VAL A 457 15.71 -15.11 -21.48
C VAL A 457 14.60 -15.45 -22.46
N ASP A 458 13.97 -16.62 -22.27
CA ASP A 458 12.85 -17.08 -23.07
C ASP A 458 11.54 -16.80 -22.33
N LEU A 459 10.82 -15.79 -22.82
CA LEU A 459 9.48 -15.40 -22.39
C LEU A 459 8.47 -15.61 -23.53
N SER A 460 8.75 -16.57 -24.42
CA SER A 460 7.88 -16.89 -25.55
C SER A 460 6.60 -17.60 -25.11
N HIS A 461 5.56 -17.48 -25.94
CA HIS A 461 4.27 -18.18 -25.81
C HIS A 461 3.50 -17.90 -24.51
N GLN A 462 3.72 -16.73 -23.92
CA GLN A 462 3.02 -16.26 -22.72
C GLN A 462 1.81 -15.39 -23.07
N ALA A 463 1.28 -14.65 -22.10
CA ALA A 463 0.20 -13.69 -22.29
C ALA A 463 0.67 -12.24 -22.01
N LEU A 464 1.97 -11.97 -22.20
CA LEU A 464 2.57 -10.67 -21.94
C LEU A 464 2.06 -9.63 -22.95
N THR A 465 1.89 -8.40 -22.50
CA THR A 465 1.50 -7.25 -23.34
C THR A 465 2.61 -6.22 -23.38
N SER A 466 2.55 -5.25 -24.29
CA SER A 466 3.54 -4.16 -24.39
C SER A 466 3.77 -3.37 -23.08
N ARG A 467 2.88 -3.48 -22.09
CA ARG A 467 3.03 -2.86 -20.76
C ARG A 467 4.28 -3.31 -20.00
N ILE A 468 4.82 -4.49 -20.32
CA ILE A 468 6.01 -5.04 -19.66
C ILE A 468 7.31 -4.46 -20.19
N LEU A 469 7.30 -3.84 -21.38
CA LEU A 469 8.52 -3.44 -22.07
C LEU A 469 9.44 -2.56 -21.21
N PRO A 470 8.96 -1.49 -20.53
CA PRO A 470 9.84 -0.65 -19.71
C PRO A 470 10.53 -1.41 -18.57
N THR A 471 9.92 -2.49 -18.08
CA THR A 471 10.47 -3.29 -16.98
C THR A 471 11.64 -4.17 -17.41
N LEU A 472 11.78 -4.45 -18.71
CA LEU A 472 12.88 -5.24 -19.28
C LEU A 472 14.24 -4.56 -19.10
N VAL A 473 14.29 -3.29 -18.69
CA VAL A 473 15.54 -2.59 -18.37
C VAL A 473 16.34 -3.35 -17.31
N LYS A 474 15.67 -4.15 -16.47
CA LYS A 474 16.33 -4.98 -15.45
C LYS A 474 17.14 -6.15 -16.01
N LEU A 475 16.93 -6.53 -17.27
CA LEU A 475 17.66 -7.60 -17.95
C LEU A 475 19.03 -7.12 -18.44
N GLN A 476 19.83 -6.57 -17.53
CA GLN A 476 21.07 -5.84 -17.81
C GLN A 476 22.17 -6.68 -18.46
N HIS A 477 22.14 -8.00 -18.30
CA HIS A 477 23.10 -8.94 -18.88
C HIS A 477 22.49 -9.85 -19.94
N CYS A 478 21.23 -9.62 -20.32
CA CYS A 478 20.56 -10.38 -21.36
C CYS A 478 21.15 -10.04 -22.73
N LYS A 479 21.42 -11.08 -23.53
CA LYS A 479 21.90 -11.01 -24.91
C LYS A 479 20.91 -11.57 -25.91
N VAL A 480 20.11 -12.54 -25.50
CA VAL A 480 19.06 -13.14 -26.33
C VAL A 480 17.75 -13.08 -25.57
N LEU A 481 16.78 -12.34 -26.11
CA LEU A 481 15.44 -12.21 -25.53
C LEU A 481 14.40 -12.75 -26.51
N ASP A 482 13.62 -13.73 -26.07
CA ASP A 482 12.49 -14.25 -26.84
C ASP A 482 11.16 -13.76 -26.26
N LEU A 483 10.44 -12.97 -27.05
CA LEU A 483 9.09 -12.46 -26.77
C LEU A 483 8.07 -12.98 -27.80
N SER A 484 8.40 -14.03 -28.54
CA SER A 484 7.53 -14.58 -29.59
C SER A 484 6.23 -15.14 -29.01
N GLY A 485 5.11 -15.04 -29.72
CA GLY A 485 3.84 -15.65 -29.33
C GLY A 485 3.18 -15.01 -28.10
N ASN A 486 3.38 -13.70 -27.91
CA ASN A 486 2.76 -12.89 -26.87
C ASN A 486 1.67 -11.97 -27.46
N ASN A 487 1.15 -11.03 -26.65
CA ASN A 487 0.18 -10.02 -27.04
C ASN A 487 0.83 -8.62 -27.11
N ILE A 488 2.03 -8.52 -27.68
CA ILE A 488 2.75 -7.26 -27.85
C ILE A 488 2.19 -6.57 -29.10
N ASN A 489 1.66 -5.36 -28.94
CA ASN A 489 1.07 -4.58 -30.05
C ASN A 489 1.83 -3.29 -30.38
N THR A 490 2.78 -2.90 -29.52
CA THR A 490 3.72 -1.80 -29.71
C THR A 490 5.07 -2.12 -29.06
N LEU A 491 6.16 -1.59 -29.61
CA LEU A 491 7.52 -1.58 -29.05
C LEU A 491 7.84 -0.28 -28.29
N ASP A 492 6.88 0.65 -28.20
CA ASP A 492 7.01 1.87 -27.40
C ASP A 492 7.35 1.52 -25.94
N GLY A 493 8.38 2.17 -25.41
CA GLY A 493 8.88 1.92 -24.06
C GLY A 493 9.83 0.73 -23.94
N PHE A 494 10.21 0.07 -25.04
CA PHE A 494 11.32 -0.88 -25.01
C PHE A 494 12.63 -0.17 -24.59
N PRO A 495 13.34 -0.69 -23.57
CA PRO A 495 14.48 -0.04 -22.98
C PRO A 495 15.72 -0.15 -23.88
N ASP A 496 16.65 0.79 -23.74
CA ASP A 496 17.95 0.69 -24.40
C ASP A 496 18.84 -0.27 -23.62
N ILE A 497 18.78 -1.56 -23.99
CA ILE A 497 19.59 -2.63 -23.42
C ILE A 497 20.44 -3.28 -24.51
N ASP A 498 21.64 -3.71 -24.12
CA ASP A 498 22.65 -4.27 -25.02
C ASP A 498 22.34 -5.73 -25.40
N LEU A 499 21.29 -5.93 -26.21
CA LEU A 499 20.88 -7.22 -26.75
C LEU A 499 21.56 -7.52 -28.10
N ASP A 500 21.93 -8.78 -28.29
CA ASP A 500 22.42 -9.31 -29.57
C ASP A 500 21.26 -9.80 -30.44
N GLU A 501 20.26 -10.46 -29.83
CA GLU A 501 19.13 -11.06 -30.52
C GLU A 501 17.79 -10.80 -29.80
N LEU A 502 16.77 -10.42 -30.57
CA LEU A 502 15.40 -10.22 -30.10
C LEU A 502 14.43 -10.97 -31.02
N TYR A 503 13.61 -11.85 -30.45
CA TYR A 503 12.60 -12.62 -31.16
C TYR A 503 11.21 -12.08 -30.83
N LEU A 504 10.44 -11.72 -31.85
CA LEU A 504 9.10 -11.09 -31.75
C LEU A 504 8.06 -11.82 -32.61
N LYS A 505 8.37 -13.03 -33.11
CA LYS A 505 7.49 -13.80 -33.99
C LYS A 505 6.12 -14.02 -33.38
N ASN A 506 5.07 -14.07 -34.20
CA ASN A 506 3.70 -14.37 -33.74
C ASN A 506 3.16 -13.36 -32.69
N ASN A 507 3.50 -12.07 -32.83
CA ASN A 507 2.82 -10.96 -32.15
C ASN A 507 1.97 -10.22 -33.20
N ASP A 508 0.78 -10.76 -33.49
CA ASP A 508 0.01 -10.42 -34.71
C ASP A 508 -0.47 -8.96 -34.77
N GLU A 509 -0.57 -8.28 -33.63
CA GLU A 509 -0.99 -6.88 -33.55
C GLU A 509 0.17 -5.87 -33.67
N LEU A 510 1.41 -6.33 -33.81
CA LEU A 510 2.58 -5.46 -33.82
C LEU A 510 2.69 -4.66 -35.13
N ASN A 511 2.80 -3.34 -35.02
CA ASN A 511 2.83 -2.45 -36.17
C ASN A 511 4.10 -2.61 -37.01
N ALA A 512 3.95 -2.98 -38.28
CA ALA A 512 5.07 -3.15 -39.22
C ALA A 512 5.94 -1.88 -39.40
N THR A 513 5.33 -0.69 -39.37
CA THR A 513 6.06 0.58 -39.48
C THR A 513 6.93 0.82 -38.25
N GLU A 514 6.39 0.50 -37.08
CA GLU A 514 7.09 0.65 -35.81
C GLU A 514 8.27 -0.33 -35.70
N ILE A 515 8.11 -1.56 -36.19
CA ILE A 515 9.19 -2.54 -36.29
C ILE A 515 10.36 -2.00 -37.13
N GLU A 516 10.09 -1.37 -38.27
CA GLU A 516 11.14 -0.81 -39.12
C GLU A 516 11.87 0.36 -38.44
N ILE A 517 11.13 1.27 -37.79
CA ILE A 517 11.73 2.36 -36.99
C ILE A 517 12.59 1.79 -35.86
N PHE A 518 12.11 0.74 -35.19
CA PHE A 518 12.83 0.09 -34.11
C PHE A 518 14.12 -0.58 -34.60
N LYS A 519 14.09 -1.28 -35.75
CA LYS A 519 15.30 -1.83 -36.40
C LYS A 519 16.31 -0.74 -36.78
N GLU A 520 15.84 0.41 -37.27
CA GLU A 520 16.71 1.53 -37.62
C GLU A 520 17.42 2.13 -36.39
N LYS A 521 16.73 2.16 -35.24
CA LYS A 521 17.30 2.60 -33.97
C LYS A 521 18.30 1.60 -33.38
N HIS A 522 18.06 0.29 -33.56
CA HIS A 522 18.84 -0.79 -32.96
C HIS A 522 19.62 -1.63 -33.99
N LYS A 523 20.42 -0.97 -34.85
CA LYS A 523 21.11 -1.62 -35.99
C LYS A 523 22.09 -2.74 -35.62
N SER A 524 22.59 -2.76 -34.39
CA SER A 524 23.49 -3.81 -33.89
C SER A 524 22.75 -5.08 -33.43
N MET A 525 21.45 -4.99 -33.20
CA MET A 525 20.61 -6.07 -32.69
C MET A 525 19.98 -6.85 -33.84
N LYS A 526 20.06 -8.19 -33.81
CA LYS A 526 19.33 -9.04 -34.76
C LYS A 526 17.89 -9.19 -34.29
N ILE A 527 16.95 -8.75 -35.11
CA ILE A 527 15.52 -8.78 -34.78
C ILE A 527 14.81 -9.78 -35.69
N TYR A 528 14.18 -10.78 -35.07
CA TYR A 528 13.43 -11.84 -35.75
C TYR A 528 11.93 -11.57 -35.59
N ILE A 529 11.25 -11.26 -36.70
CA ILE A 529 9.80 -10.98 -36.78
C ILE A 529 9.07 -12.20 -37.33
#